data_AF-A0A972EHL3-F1
#
_entry.id   AF-A0A972EHL3-F1
#
_cell.length_a   1.000
_cell.length_b   1.000
_cell.length_c   1.000
_cell.angle_alpha   90.00
_cell.angle_beta   90.00
_cell.angle_gamma   90.00
#
_symmetry.space_group_name_H-M   'P 1'
#
loop_
_entity.id
_entity.type
_entity.pdbx_description
1 polymer ?
#
loop_
_entity_poly.entity_id
_entity_poly.type
_entity_poly.pdbx_seq_one_letter_code
_entity_poly.pdbx_strand_id
1 'polypeptide(L)'
;MVQENIIEFRGTKNGILIYIKPKYDFEIVKQQLANKIDKTKYFFKGAKIFDICCDTLTAEQKKELEEFMVKKYEICVLNQGKQIASDESKTTETVFKGITEGKTKFIQGTIRSGQNIDYAGNVVILGDVNPGAQITAYGNIIVMG
;
A
#
# COMPACT_ATOMS: atom_id res chain seq x y z
N MET A 1 8.14 -37.05 -4.48
CA MET A 1 8.82 -35.82 -3.98
C MET A 1 7.77 -34.72 -3.88
N VAL A 2 7.48 -34.24 -2.68
CA VAL A 2 6.49 -33.17 -2.46
C VAL A 2 7.11 -31.88 -2.96
N GLN A 3 6.56 -31.28 -4.02
CA GLN A 3 6.93 -29.93 -4.42
C GLN A 3 6.46 -29.00 -3.30
N GLU A 4 7.38 -28.57 -2.45
CA GLU A 4 7.05 -27.54 -1.46
C GLU A 4 6.54 -26.30 -2.20
N ASN A 5 5.34 -25.85 -1.84
CA ASN A 5 4.83 -24.58 -2.31
C ASN A 5 5.61 -23.46 -1.62
N ILE A 6 6.56 -22.88 -2.35
CA ILE A 6 7.40 -21.75 -1.92
C ILE A 6 6.61 -20.43 -1.99
N ILE A 7 5.66 -20.35 -2.93
CA ILE A 7 4.88 -19.15 -3.25
C ILE A 7 3.40 -19.42 -3.01
N GLU A 8 2.79 -18.58 -2.18
CA GLU A 8 1.35 -18.53 -1.92
C GLU A 8 0.76 -17.22 -2.47
N PHE A 9 -0.38 -17.34 -3.16
CA PHE A 9 -1.17 -16.18 -3.59
C PHE A 9 -2.39 -16.05 -2.66
N ARG A 10 -2.58 -14.88 -2.05
CA ARG A 10 -3.72 -14.58 -1.19
C ARG A 10 -4.53 -13.43 -1.77
N GLY A 11 -5.83 -13.64 -1.97
CA GLY A 11 -6.74 -12.58 -2.37
C GLY A 11 -7.05 -11.64 -1.22
N THR A 12 -7.02 -10.34 -1.47
CA THR A 12 -7.39 -9.27 -0.52
C THR A 12 -8.34 -8.29 -1.18
N LYS A 13 -8.95 -7.38 -0.40
CA LYS A 13 -9.83 -6.31 -0.93
C LYS A 13 -9.12 -5.39 -1.95
N ASN A 14 -7.79 -5.28 -1.87
CA ASN A 14 -6.99 -4.37 -2.71
C ASN A 14 -6.30 -5.07 -3.88
N GLY A 15 -6.41 -6.41 -3.98
CA GLY A 15 -5.73 -7.20 -5.00
C GLY A 15 -5.13 -8.50 -4.44
N ILE A 16 -4.18 -9.06 -5.19
CA ILE A 16 -3.49 -10.31 -4.84
C ILE A 16 -2.21 -9.97 -4.09
N LEU A 17 -2.05 -10.56 -2.92
CA LEU A 17 -0.84 -10.54 -2.12
C LEU A 17 -0.02 -11.80 -2.40
N ILE A 18 1.27 -11.65 -2.64
CA ILE A 18 2.18 -12.76 -2.91
C ILE A 18 3.06 -12.97 -1.69
N TYR A 19 2.97 -14.15 -1.08
CA TYR A 19 3.79 -14.54 0.06
C TYR A 19 4.84 -15.56 -0.39
N ILE A 20 6.10 -15.26 -0.12
CA ILE A 20 7.23 -16.12 -0.47
C ILE A 20 7.89 -16.58 0.83
N LYS A 21 8.00 -17.89 1.02
CA LYS A 21 8.62 -18.46 2.21
C LYS A 21 10.11 -18.07 2.32
N PRO A 22 10.60 -17.68 3.51
CA PRO A 22 11.99 -17.27 3.70
C PRO A 22 12.91 -18.49 3.75
N LYS A 23 13.76 -18.68 2.71
CA LYS A 23 14.90 -19.64 2.67
C LYS A 23 15.46 -19.90 1.26
N TYR A 24 14.80 -19.42 0.21
CA TYR A 24 15.08 -19.85 -1.16
C TYR A 24 15.78 -18.76 -1.96
N ASP A 25 16.70 -19.17 -2.84
CA ASP A 25 17.41 -18.28 -3.74
C ASP A 25 16.46 -17.56 -4.70
N PHE A 26 16.81 -16.32 -5.03
CA PHE A 26 16.02 -15.46 -5.91
C PHE A 26 15.71 -16.11 -7.27
N GLU A 27 16.68 -16.84 -7.85
CA GLU A 27 16.49 -17.53 -9.13
C GLU A 27 15.41 -18.61 -9.05
N ILE A 28 15.37 -19.38 -7.95
CA ILE A 28 14.37 -20.42 -7.71
C ILE A 28 12.99 -19.79 -7.56
N VAL A 29 12.91 -18.68 -6.80
CA VAL A 29 11.68 -17.91 -6.62
C VAL A 29 11.15 -17.39 -7.96
N LYS A 30 12.02 -16.81 -8.80
CA LYS A 30 11.66 -16.27 -10.12
C LYS A 30 11.12 -17.35 -11.06
N GLN A 31 11.76 -18.51 -11.10
CA GLN A 31 11.31 -19.65 -11.90
C GLN A 31 9.97 -20.22 -11.41
N GLN A 32 9.80 -20.39 -10.10
CA GLN A 32 8.55 -20.89 -9.53
C GLN A 32 7.40 -19.92 -9.75
N LEU A 33 7.65 -18.63 -9.61
CA LEU A 33 6.67 -17.59 -9.86
C LEU A 33 6.21 -17.63 -11.32
N ALA A 34 7.17 -17.64 -12.26
CA ALA A 34 6.88 -17.73 -13.69
C ALA A 34 6.01 -18.96 -14.00
N ASN A 35 6.40 -20.14 -13.50
CA ASN A 35 5.65 -21.37 -13.68
C ASN A 35 4.22 -21.30 -13.11
N LYS A 36 4.02 -20.64 -11.96
CA LYS A 36 2.68 -20.49 -11.38
C LYS A 36 1.83 -19.52 -12.18
N ILE A 37 2.39 -18.40 -12.63
CA ILE A 37 1.67 -17.42 -13.44
C ILE A 37 1.32 -18.01 -14.81
N ASP A 38 2.24 -18.71 -15.46
CA ASP A 38 2.02 -19.36 -16.76
C ASP A 38 0.92 -20.44 -16.68
N LYS A 39 0.87 -21.21 -15.59
CA LYS A 39 -0.20 -22.19 -15.36
C LYS A 39 -1.58 -21.56 -15.17
N THR A 40 -1.65 -20.33 -14.66
CA THR A 40 -2.92 -19.63 -14.40
C THR A 40 -2.95 -18.26 -15.07
N LYS A 41 -2.50 -18.20 -16.32
CA LYS A 41 -2.34 -16.96 -17.11
C LYS A 41 -3.63 -16.15 -17.20
N TYR A 42 -4.78 -16.82 -17.34
CA TYR A 42 -6.10 -16.16 -17.39
C TYR A 42 -6.53 -15.52 -16.07
N PHE A 43 -6.09 -16.06 -14.93
CA PHE A 43 -6.40 -15.52 -13.61
C PHE A 43 -5.60 -14.26 -13.30
N PHE A 44 -4.35 -14.20 -13.79
CA PHE A 44 -3.45 -13.07 -13.55
C PHE A 44 -3.51 -11.98 -14.62
N LYS A 45 -4.12 -12.24 -15.78
CA LYS A 45 -4.33 -11.23 -16.83
C LYS A 45 -5.24 -10.11 -16.30
N GLY A 46 -4.67 -8.92 -16.09
CA GLY A 46 -5.40 -7.78 -15.51
C GLY A 46 -5.59 -7.84 -13.98
N ALA A 47 -4.96 -8.80 -13.30
CA ALA A 47 -4.99 -8.86 -11.85
C ALA A 47 -4.20 -7.69 -11.25
N LYS A 48 -4.69 -7.18 -10.13
CA LYS A 48 -3.99 -6.15 -9.33
C LYS A 48 -3.11 -6.86 -8.32
N ILE A 49 -1.80 -6.80 -8.47
CA ILE A 49 -0.88 -7.27 -7.41
C ILE A 49 -0.70 -6.11 -6.44
N PHE A 50 -1.03 -6.38 -5.17
CA PHE A 50 -0.99 -5.38 -4.10
C PHE A 50 0.39 -5.30 -3.46
N ASP A 51 1.00 -6.44 -3.14
CA ASP A 51 2.34 -6.46 -2.55
C ASP A 51 3.00 -7.85 -2.66
N ILE A 52 4.33 -7.88 -2.56
CA ILE A 52 5.15 -9.09 -2.43
C ILE A 52 5.79 -9.07 -1.05
N CYS A 53 5.36 -9.99 -0.19
CA CYS A 53 5.90 -10.16 1.16
C CYS A 53 6.93 -11.29 1.16
N CYS A 54 8.19 -10.94 1.42
CA CYS A 54 9.22 -11.90 1.71
C CYS A 54 10.25 -11.31 2.66
N ASP A 55 10.54 -12.01 3.76
CA ASP A 55 11.45 -11.54 4.80
C ASP A 55 12.94 -11.69 4.40
N THR A 56 13.23 -12.50 3.37
CA THR A 56 14.61 -12.76 2.88
C THR A 56 14.99 -12.02 1.60
N LEU A 57 14.04 -11.35 0.92
CA LEU A 57 14.35 -10.59 -0.30
C LEU A 57 14.73 -9.15 0.06
N THR A 58 15.78 -8.64 -0.59
CA THR A 58 16.11 -7.21 -0.53
C THR A 58 15.09 -6.39 -1.32
N ALA A 59 15.00 -5.09 -1.02
CA ALA A 59 14.13 -4.17 -1.76
C ALA A 59 14.43 -4.14 -3.27
N GLU A 60 15.70 -4.36 -3.66
CA GLU A 60 16.14 -4.44 -5.04
C GLU A 60 15.59 -5.69 -5.75
N GLN A 61 15.67 -6.86 -5.10
CA GLN A 61 15.13 -8.11 -5.63
C GLN A 61 13.61 -8.07 -5.77
N LYS A 62 12.93 -7.45 -4.80
CA LYS A 62 11.48 -7.25 -4.86
C LYS A 62 11.10 -6.38 -6.06
N LYS A 63 11.81 -5.28 -6.27
CA LYS A 63 11.59 -4.39 -7.42
C LYS A 63 11.87 -5.11 -8.76
N GLU A 64 12.92 -5.91 -8.85
CA GLU A 64 13.19 -6.70 -10.06
C GLU A 64 12.05 -7.69 -10.35
N LEU A 65 11.49 -8.29 -9.30
CA LEU A 65 10.37 -9.22 -9.43
C LEU A 65 9.08 -8.51 -9.90
N GLU A 66 8.81 -7.32 -9.39
CA GLU A 66 7.71 -6.46 -9.85
C GLU A 66 7.88 -6.06 -11.32
N GLU A 67 9.08 -5.61 -11.72
CA GLU A 67 9.38 -5.27 -13.11
C GLU A 67 9.22 -6.48 -14.05
N PHE A 68 9.66 -7.66 -13.61
CA PHE A 68 9.48 -8.91 -14.34
C PHE A 68 7.99 -9.27 -14.52
N MET A 69 7.17 -9.08 -13.49
CA MET A 69 5.73 -9.33 -13.56
C MET A 69 5.01 -8.37 -14.52
N VAL A 70 5.33 -7.07 -14.46
CA VAL A 70 4.72 -6.05 -15.32
C VAL A 70 5.09 -6.30 -16.79
N LYS A 71 6.39 -6.50 -17.08
CA LYS A 71 6.91 -6.61 -18.45
C LYS A 71 6.47 -7.89 -19.16
N LYS A 72 6.46 -9.02 -18.45
CA LYS A 72 6.23 -10.34 -19.07
C LYS A 72 4.76 -10.77 -19.04
N TYR A 73 4.00 -10.36 -18.03
CA TYR A 73 2.67 -10.91 -17.76
C TYR A 73 1.55 -9.87 -17.82
N GLU A 74 1.85 -8.61 -18.18
CA GLU A 74 0.87 -7.50 -18.24
C GLU A 74 0.09 -7.35 -16.91
N ILE A 75 0.71 -7.71 -15.79
CA ILE A 75 0.07 -7.63 -14.48
C ILE A 75 0.21 -6.21 -13.96
N CYS A 76 -0.91 -5.60 -13.57
CA CYS A 76 -0.91 -4.28 -12.95
C CYS A 76 -0.43 -4.43 -11.51
N VAL A 77 0.87 -4.24 -11.28
CA VAL A 77 1.40 -4.04 -9.93
C VAL A 77 0.94 -2.66 -9.49
N LEU A 78 0.03 -2.60 -8.51
CA LEU A 78 -0.32 -1.36 -7.85
C LEU A 78 0.81 -1.02 -6.87
N ASN A 79 1.97 -0.69 -7.41
CA ASN A 79 2.95 0.04 -6.64
C ASN A 79 2.35 1.43 -6.42
N GLN A 80 2.35 1.90 -5.17
CA GLN A 80 1.91 3.26 -4.85
C GLN A 80 2.56 4.24 -5.84
N GLY A 81 1.77 4.75 -6.79
CA GLY A 81 2.14 5.87 -7.66
C GLY A 81 2.78 5.58 -9.02
N LYS A 82 2.52 4.46 -9.72
CA LYS A 82 2.79 4.40 -11.17
C LYS A 82 1.64 3.80 -11.97
N GLN A 83 0.72 4.66 -12.39
CA GLN A 83 0.07 4.47 -13.68
C GLN A 83 1.12 4.76 -14.75
N ILE A 84 1.62 3.72 -15.43
CA ILE A 84 2.26 3.92 -16.72
C ILE A 84 1.12 3.96 -17.73
N ALA A 85 0.59 5.17 -17.91
CA ALA A 85 -0.02 5.54 -19.18
C ALA A 85 0.80 6.74 -19.66
N SER A 86 1.36 6.56 -20.85
CA SER A 86 1.88 7.58 -21.74
C SER A 86 1.16 8.92 -21.58
N ASP A 87 1.86 9.97 -21.18
CA ASP A 87 2.24 11.02 -22.12
C ASP A 87 3.03 12.12 -21.42
N GLU A 88 3.79 12.81 -22.25
CA GLU A 88 4.81 13.79 -21.94
C GLU A 88 4.29 14.97 -21.12
N SER A 89 5.18 15.52 -20.28
CA SER A 89 5.43 16.97 -20.10
C SER A 89 5.38 17.44 -18.65
N LYS A 90 6.56 17.87 -18.22
CA LYS A 90 6.82 19.08 -17.41
C LYS A 90 6.57 19.05 -15.90
N THR A 91 7.57 19.68 -15.28
CA THR A 91 7.59 20.35 -13.97
C THR A 91 7.97 19.46 -12.79
N THR A 92 9.25 19.61 -12.45
CA THR A 92 9.79 19.65 -11.11
C THR A 92 8.79 20.19 -10.09
N GLU A 93 8.08 19.29 -9.43
CA GLU A 93 7.73 19.49 -8.03
C GLU A 93 8.22 18.23 -7.33
N THR A 94 9.15 18.41 -6.41
CA THR A 94 9.48 17.41 -5.39
C THR A 94 8.15 17.06 -4.71
N VAL A 95 7.47 16.01 -5.19
CA VAL A 95 6.25 15.50 -4.58
C VAL A 95 6.64 15.12 -3.17
N PHE A 96 6.31 16.00 -2.23
CA PHE A 96 6.41 15.78 -0.82
C PHE A 96 5.81 14.41 -0.56
N LYS A 97 6.63 13.44 -0.14
CA LYS A 97 6.26 12.02 0.04
C LYS A 97 5.22 11.79 1.15
N GLY A 98 4.55 12.85 1.59
CA GLY A 98 3.77 12.91 2.80
C GLY A 98 4.67 12.83 4.03
N ILE A 99 4.24 13.46 5.11
CA ILE A 99 4.61 13.01 6.45
C ILE A 99 3.84 11.70 6.63
N THR A 100 4.48 10.63 7.09
CA THR A 100 3.79 9.36 7.41
C THR A 100 2.97 9.54 8.69
N GLU A 101 1.93 10.37 8.62
CA GLU A 101 1.00 10.56 9.71
C GLU A 101 -0.02 9.43 9.69
N GLY A 102 -0.31 8.88 10.88
CA GLY A 102 -1.31 7.82 11.05
C GLY A 102 -2.71 8.21 10.57
N LYS A 103 -3.72 7.36 10.84
CA LYS A 103 -5.11 7.64 10.47
C LYS A 103 -5.53 9.02 10.99
N THR A 104 -6.09 9.86 10.12
CA THR A 104 -6.50 11.24 10.47
C THR A 104 -8.01 11.43 10.29
N LYS A 105 -8.66 12.03 11.29
CA LYS A 105 -10.09 12.39 11.26
C LYS A 105 -10.24 13.90 11.06
N PHE A 106 -10.93 14.28 9.99
CA PHE A 106 -11.28 15.68 9.73
C PHE A 106 -12.67 15.98 10.29
N ILE A 107 -12.77 17.10 11.02
CA ILE A 107 -14.03 17.62 11.54
C ILE A 107 -14.21 19.04 11.01
N GLN A 108 -15.27 19.27 10.25
CA GLN A 108 -15.62 20.59 9.71
C GLN A 108 -16.69 21.22 10.59
N GLY A 109 -16.38 22.38 11.18
CA GLY A 109 -17.26 23.14 12.05
C GLY A 109 -16.78 23.22 13.50
N THR A 110 -17.43 24.11 14.27
CA THR A 110 -17.08 24.42 15.65
C THR A 110 -17.43 23.27 16.61
N ILE A 111 -16.47 22.88 17.45
CA ILE A 111 -16.72 21.98 18.59
C ILE A 111 -17.28 22.82 19.74
N ARG A 112 -18.53 22.52 20.13
CA ARG A 112 -19.27 23.27 21.16
C ARG A 112 -19.04 22.69 22.56
N SER A 113 -19.35 23.49 23.57
CA SER A 113 -19.28 23.09 24.98
C SER A 113 -20.06 21.80 25.23
N GLY A 114 -19.47 20.87 25.99
CA GLY A 114 -20.03 19.55 26.30
C GLY A 114 -19.79 18.47 25.24
N GLN A 115 -19.22 18.80 24.08
CA GLN A 115 -18.86 17.79 23.08
C GLN A 115 -17.54 17.11 23.42
N ASN A 116 -17.49 15.79 23.28
CA ASN A 116 -16.28 14.99 23.46
C ASN A 116 -15.96 14.22 22.17
N ILE A 117 -14.77 14.46 21.62
CA ILE A 117 -14.23 13.78 20.45
C ILE A 117 -13.10 12.85 20.91
N ASP A 118 -13.30 11.54 20.77
CA ASP A 118 -12.26 10.53 20.99
C ASP A 118 -11.87 9.87 19.67
N TYR A 119 -10.58 9.80 19.37
CA TYR A 119 -10.06 9.18 18.16
C TYR A 119 -8.67 8.58 18.33
N ALA A 120 -8.54 7.28 18.04
CA ALA A 120 -7.27 6.54 18.04
C ALA A 120 -6.43 6.84 16.77
N GLY A 121 -6.07 8.10 16.58
CA GLY A 121 -5.31 8.62 15.45
C GLY A 121 -5.10 10.13 15.57
N ASN A 122 -4.88 10.81 14.46
CA ASN A 122 -4.78 12.27 14.42
C ASN A 122 -6.17 12.91 14.21
N VAL A 123 -6.38 14.12 14.72
CA VAL A 123 -7.61 14.89 14.56
C VAL A 123 -7.28 16.26 13.97
N VAL A 124 -7.98 16.64 12.90
CA VAL A 124 -7.90 17.98 12.31
C VAL A 124 -9.28 18.61 12.39
N ILE A 125 -9.38 19.76 13.05
CA ILE A 125 -10.62 20.52 13.20
C ILE A 125 -10.52 21.76 12.32
N LEU A 126 -11.44 21.90 11.38
CA LEU A 126 -11.63 23.06 10.52
C LEU A 126 -12.76 23.90 11.12
N GLY A 127 -12.45 24.66 12.16
CA GLY A 127 -13.36 25.46 12.97
C GLY A 127 -12.88 25.65 14.41
N ASP A 128 -13.62 26.42 15.19
CA ASP A 128 -13.27 26.73 16.58
C ASP A 128 -13.48 25.56 17.55
N VAL A 129 -12.81 25.62 18.70
CA VAL A 129 -13.09 24.77 19.84
C VAL A 129 -13.50 25.65 21.02
N ASN A 130 -14.78 25.61 21.38
CA ASN A 130 -15.31 26.44 22.45
C ASN A 130 -14.94 25.89 23.84
N PRO A 131 -14.85 26.76 24.87
CA PRO A 131 -14.65 26.33 26.25
C PRO A 131 -15.65 25.25 26.70
N GLY A 132 -15.13 24.20 27.33
CA GLY A 132 -15.92 23.04 27.78
C GLY A 132 -16.11 21.95 26.72
N ALA A 133 -15.54 22.09 25.53
CA ALA A 133 -15.33 20.98 24.62
C ALA A 133 -14.09 20.15 25.03
N GLN A 134 -14.09 18.86 24.71
CA GLN A 134 -12.96 17.96 24.94
C GLN A 134 -12.59 17.21 23.65
N ILE A 135 -11.29 17.18 23.32
CA ILE A 135 -10.75 16.40 22.21
C ILE A 135 -9.65 15.51 22.76
N THR A 136 -9.73 14.22 22.49
CA THR A 136 -8.76 13.20 22.87
C THR A 136 -8.33 12.47 21.60
N ALA A 137 -7.02 12.49 21.35
CA ALA A 137 -6.41 11.85 20.20
C ALA A 137 -5.14 11.11 20.63
N TYR A 138 -4.89 9.94 20.03
CA TYR A 138 -3.66 9.19 20.27
C TYR A 138 -2.48 9.74 19.47
N GLY A 139 -2.78 10.49 18.40
CA GLY A 139 -1.80 11.19 17.58
C GLY A 139 -1.95 12.70 17.70
N ASN A 140 -1.73 13.39 16.58
CA ASN A 140 -1.70 14.84 16.52
C ASN A 140 -3.12 15.44 16.59
N ILE A 141 -3.27 16.59 17.24
CA ILE A 141 -4.49 17.42 17.17
C ILE A 141 -4.11 18.75 16.54
N ILE A 142 -4.79 19.12 15.45
CA ILE A 142 -4.64 20.42 14.79
C ILE A 142 -6.00 21.09 14.76
N VAL A 143 -6.05 22.35 15.20
CA VAL A 143 -7.25 23.19 15.14
C VAL A 143 -6.95 24.37 14.21
N MET A 144 -7.77 24.52 13.17
CA MET A 144 -7.78 25.65 12.26
C MET A 144 -9.10 26.39 12.43
N GLY A 145 -9.14 27.31 13.38
CA GLY A 145 -10.29 28.12 13.77
C GLY A 145 -9.78 29.36 14.48
#